data_AF-A0AAV2SP29-F1
#
_entry.id   AF-A0AAV2SP29-F1
#
_cell.length_a   1.000
_cell.length_b   1.000
_cell.length_c   1.000
_cell.angle_alpha   90.00
_cell.angle_beta   90.00
_cell.angle_gamma   90.00
#
_symmetry.space_group_name_H-M   'P 1'
#
loop_
_entity.id
_entity.type
_entity.pdbx_description
1 polymer ?
#
loop_
_entity_poly.entity_id
_entity_poly.type
_entity_poly.pdbx_seq_one_letter_code
_entity_poly.pdbx_strand_id
1 'polypeptide(L)'
;TYMTISTLHQVFNQEDDGQILECVVTHSTFAVPDITTFTITVLSPVAPTPTKVSPKQITAYPGDLQEIECSVMAARPAVKITWTLNGINITSDADAKNTRNNLD
;
A
#
# COMPACT_ATOMS: atom_id res chain seq x y z
N THR A 1 -12.00 19.01 35.79
CA THR A 1 -11.99 18.57 34.39
C THR A 1 -11.46 17.17 34.33
N TYR A 2 -12.16 16.27 33.64
CA TYR A 2 -11.72 14.89 33.44
C TYR A 2 -11.46 14.66 31.95
N MET A 3 -10.45 13.86 31.64
CA MET A 3 -10.12 13.41 30.29
C MET A 3 -10.30 11.90 30.25
N THR A 4 -11.08 11.42 29.27
CA THR A 4 -11.35 10.01 29.06
C THR A 4 -10.89 9.63 27.66
N ILE A 5 -10.17 8.50 27.54
CA ILE A 5 -9.69 7.97 26.27
C ILE A 5 -10.23 6.54 26.15
N SER A 6 -10.83 6.23 25.00
CA SER A 6 -11.25 4.87 24.63
C SER A 6 -10.53 4.48 23.34
N THR A 7 -9.97 3.27 23.29
CA THR A 7 -9.22 2.76 22.13
C THR A 7 -9.85 1.45 21.68
N LEU A 8 -10.26 1.40 20.40
CA LEU A 8 -10.82 0.20 19.77
C LEU A 8 -9.71 -0.56 19.02
N HIS A 9 -9.57 -1.85 19.27
CA HIS A 9 -8.71 -2.75 18.49
C HIS A 9 -9.60 -3.81 17.79
N GLN A 10 -9.98 -3.52 16.54
CA GLN A 10 -10.85 -4.37 15.73
C GLN A 10 -10.09 -4.86 14.50
N VAL A 11 -10.31 -6.12 14.11
CA VAL A 11 -9.90 -6.65 12.81
C VAL A 11 -11.08 -6.53 11.86
N PHE A 12 -10.88 -5.87 10.73
CA PHE A 12 -11.90 -5.70 9.69
C PHE A 12 -11.74 -6.74 8.59
N ASN A 13 -12.86 -7.25 8.07
CA ASN A 13 -12.90 -8.19 6.95
C ASN A 13 -13.38 -7.48 5.67
N GLN A 14 -13.46 -8.23 4.56
CA GLN A 14 -13.83 -7.64 3.26
C GLN A 14 -15.27 -7.10 3.26
N GLU A 15 -16.16 -7.72 4.05
CA GLU A 15 -17.57 -7.34 4.18
C GLU A 15 -17.75 -6.01 4.93
N ASP A 16 -16.74 -5.55 5.67
CA ASP A 16 -16.72 -4.26 6.34
C ASP A 16 -16.36 -3.10 5.42
N ASP A 17 -15.93 -3.35 4.17
CA ASP A 17 -15.56 -2.29 3.23
C ASP A 17 -16.76 -1.38 2.91
N GLY A 18 -16.57 -0.07 3.04
CA GLY A 18 -17.63 0.93 2.86
C GLY A 18 -18.60 1.08 4.03
N GLN A 19 -18.49 0.24 5.07
CA GLN A 19 -19.36 0.33 6.24
C GLN A 19 -18.98 1.52 7.14
N ILE A 20 -19.94 1.96 7.97
CA ILE A 20 -19.77 3.09 8.88
C ILE A 20 -19.41 2.59 10.27
N LEU A 21 -18.29 3.09 10.81
CA LEU A 21 -17.92 2.95 12.22
C LEU A 21 -18.33 4.20 12.99
N GLU A 22 -18.96 4.02 14.14
CA GLU A 22 -19.43 5.13 14.99
C GLU A 22 -18.74 5.14 16.36
N CYS A 23 -18.30 6.33 16.78
CA CYS A 23 -17.91 6.62 18.15
C CYS A 23 -19.05 7.38 18.83
N VAL A 24 -19.73 6.72 19.78
CA VAL A 24 -20.92 7.26 20.46
C VAL A 24 -20.56 7.62 21.90
N VAL A 25 -20.69 8.90 22.25
CA VAL A 25 -20.42 9.42 23.60
C VAL A 25 -21.73 9.79 24.28
N THR A 26 -21.97 9.19 25.44
CA THR A 26 -23.15 9.47 26.27
C THR A 26 -22.74 10.16 27.57
N HIS A 27 -23.53 11.13 28.01
CA HIS A 27 -23.37 11.79 29.30
C HIS A 27 -24.73 12.30 29.79
N SER A 28 -24.95 12.37 31.10
CA SER A 28 -26.24 12.76 31.67
C SER A 28 -26.67 14.20 31.34
N THR A 29 -25.74 15.04 30.92
CA THR A 29 -26.02 16.43 30.50
C THR A 29 -26.36 16.55 29.02
N PHE A 30 -26.14 15.50 28.23
CA PHE A 30 -26.46 15.50 26.81
C PHE A 30 -27.91 15.07 26.61
N ALA A 31 -28.70 15.87 25.88
CA ALA A 31 -30.07 15.52 25.51
C ALA A 31 -30.12 14.39 24.47
N VAL A 32 -29.09 14.31 23.63
CA VAL A 32 -28.84 13.24 22.66
C VAL A 32 -27.35 12.88 22.69
N PRO A 33 -26.96 11.62 22.40
CA PRO A 33 -25.55 11.24 22.33
C PRO A 33 -24.77 12.08 21.31
N ASP A 34 -23.51 12.33 21.59
CA ASP A 34 -22.57 12.88 20.61
C ASP A 34 -22.00 11.74 19.76
N ILE A 35 -22.12 11.83 18.44
CA ILE A 35 -21.80 10.74 17.51
C ILE A 35 -20.82 11.25 16.46
N THR A 36 -19.67 10.59 16.36
CA THR A 36 -18.69 10.80 15.28
C THR A 36 -18.58 9.55 14.43
N THR A 37 -18.64 9.70 13.10
CA THR A 37 -18.65 8.56 12.17
C THR A 37 -17.41 8.55 11.27
N PHE A 38 -17.03 7.35 10.82
CA PHE A 38 -15.92 7.09 9.91
C PHE A 38 -16.32 6.02 8.91
N THR A 39 -15.90 6.14 7.65
CA THR A 39 -16.07 5.08 6.65
C THR A 39 -14.88 4.15 6.68
N ILE A 40 -15.14 2.84 6.76
CA ILE A 40 -14.12 1.80 6.70
C ILE A 40 -13.72 1.58 5.24
N THR A 41 -12.42 1.47 4.98
CA THR A 41 -11.90 1.02 3.68
C THR A 41 -11.02 -0.20 3.88
N VAL A 42 -11.46 -1.35 3.40
CA VAL A 42 -10.74 -2.63 3.49
C VAL A 42 -10.16 -2.98 2.13
N LEU A 43 -8.83 -2.97 2.05
CA LEU A 43 -8.11 -3.27 0.82
C LEU A 43 -7.92 -4.78 0.66
N SER A 44 -8.44 -5.34 -0.43
CA SER A 44 -8.13 -6.73 -0.81
C SER A 44 -6.70 -6.84 -1.34
N PRO A 45 -5.95 -7.88 -0.96
CA PRO A 45 -4.71 -8.21 -1.62
C PRO A 45 -4.97 -8.54 -3.09
N VAL A 46 -4.18 -7.94 -3.99
CA VAL A 46 -4.23 -8.23 -5.42
C VAL A 46 -2.88 -8.81 -5.84
N ALA A 47 -2.93 -9.98 -6.46
CA ALA A 47 -1.75 -10.66 -6.94
C ALA A 47 -1.07 -9.83 -8.06
N PRO A 48 0.26 -9.71 -8.05
CA PRO A 48 0.98 -8.99 -9.09
C PRO A 48 0.79 -9.64 -10.46
N THR A 49 0.75 -8.82 -11.52
CA THR A 49 0.89 -9.32 -12.89
C THR A 49 2.27 -9.92 -13.13
N PRO A 50 2.46 -10.75 -14.17
CA PRO A 50 3.80 -11.16 -14.59
C PRO A 50 4.73 -9.97 -14.80
N THR A 51 5.95 -10.08 -14.31
CA THR A 51 7.00 -9.06 -14.43
C THR A 51 7.31 -8.78 -15.90
N LYS A 52 7.44 -7.49 -16.25
CA LYS A 52 7.95 -7.06 -17.56
C LYS A 52 9.34 -6.46 -17.36
N VAL A 53 10.31 -6.90 -18.15
CA VAL A 53 11.69 -6.38 -18.13
C VAL A 53 12.04 -5.84 -19.51
N SER A 54 12.61 -4.64 -19.56
CA SER A 54 13.01 -3.96 -20.79
C SER A 54 14.30 -3.15 -20.60
N PRO A 55 15.27 -3.23 -21.53
CA PRO A 55 15.30 -4.13 -22.67
C PRO A 55 15.60 -5.58 -22.26
N LYS A 56 15.26 -6.55 -23.12
CA LYS A 56 15.55 -7.99 -22.86
C LYS A 56 17.01 -8.37 -23.05
N GLN A 57 17.76 -7.56 -23.79
CA GLN A 57 19.18 -7.75 -24.08
C GLN A 57 19.85 -6.38 -24.13
N ILE A 58 21.09 -6.33 -23.67
CA ILE A 58 21.95 -5.15 -23.72
C ILE A 58 23.32 -5.55 -24.27
N THR A 59 23.96 -4.61 -24.96
CA THR A 59 25.37 -4.67 -25.34
C THR A 59 26.01 -3.40 -24.79
N ALA A 60 27.05 -3.53 -23.98
CA ALA A 60 27.68 -2.40 -23.30
C ALA A 60 29.20 -2.54 -23.30
N TYR A 61 29.90 -1.42 -23.42
CA TYR A 61 31.34 -1.34 -23.19
C TYR A 61 31.64 -1.12 -21.71
N PRO A 62 32.89 -1.42 -21.26
CA PRO A 62 33.30 -1.10 -19.89
C PRO A 62 33.14 0.39 -19.59
N GLY A 63 32.36 0.71 -18.54
CA GLY A 63 32.08 2.07 -18.10
C GLY A 63 30.75 2.65 -18.59
N ASP A 64 30.03 1.96 -19.49
CA ASP A 64 28.72 2.42 -19.95
C ASP A 64 27.66 2.27 -18.85
N LEU A 65 26.86 3.32 -18.66
CA LEU A 65 25.64 3.26 -17.86
C LEU A 65 24.49 2.76 -18.74
N GLN A 66 23.82 1.70 -18.29
CA GLN A 66 22.67 1.12 -18.98
C GLN A 66 21.44 1.22 -18.08
N GLU A 67 20.30 1.61 -18.65
CA GLU A 67 19.02 1.66 -17.96
C GLU A 67 18.22 0.40 -18.27
N ILE A 68 17.85 -0.35 -17.22
CA ILE A 68 17.00 -1.53 -17.32
C ILE A 68 15.80 -1.33 -16.41
N GLU A 69 14.61 -1.40 -17.01
CA GLU A 69 13.36 -1.28 -16.28
C GLU A 69 12.79 -2.67 -15.96
N CYS A 70 12.36 -2.86 -14.72
CA CYS A 70 11.51 -3.97 -14.30
C CYS A 70 10.20 -3.41 -13.75
N SER A 71 9.09 -3.72 -14.39
CA SER A 71 7.76 -3.26 -14.00
C SER A 71 6.83 -4.40 -13.65
N VAL A 72 6.05 -4.18 -12.59
CA VAL A 72 5.02 -5.09 -12.06
C VAL A 72 3.77 -4.26 -11.79
N MET A 73 2.61 -4.74 -12.24
CA MET A 73 1.34 -4.03 -12.07
C MET A 73 0.41 -4.78 -11.11
N ALA A 74 -0.66 -4.09 -10.70
CA ALA A 74 -1.78 -4.63 -9.93
C ALA A 74 -1.41 -5.26 -8.57
N ALA A 75 -0.24 -4.96 -8.02
CA ALA A 75 0.14 -5.46 -6.70
C ALA A 75 -0.46 -4.62 -5.58
N ARG A 76 -1.22 -5.24 -4.69
CA ARG A 76 -1.63 -4.66 -3.40
C ARG A 76 -1.35 -5.67 -2.28
N PRO A 77 -0.50 -5.35 -1.28
CA PRO A 77 0.31 -4.14 -1.13
C PRO A 77 1.41 -4.03 -2.22
N ALA A 78 2.13 -2.92 -2.22
CA ALA A 78 3.22 -2.69 -3.17
C ALA A 78 4.28 -3.80 -3.11
N VAL A 79 4.76 -4.23 -4.28
CA VAL A 79 5.84 -5.22 -4.38
C VAL A 79 7.20 -4.61 -4.08
N LYS A 80 8.10 -5.45 -3.58
CA LYS A 80 9.54 -5.16 -3.49
C LYS A 80 10.24 -5.76 -4.70
N ILE A 81 10.91 -4.93 -5.50
CA ILE A 81 11.79 -5.37 -6.60
C ILE A 81 13.23 -5.45 -6.07
N THR A 82 13.94 -6.52 -6.41
CA THR A 82 15.34 -6.75 -6.06
C THR A 82 16.11 -7.07 -7.32
N TRP A 83 17.27 -6.45 -7.49
CA TRP A 83 18.17 -6.68 -8.62
C TRP A 83 19.38 -7.48 -8.17
N THR A 84 19.70 -8.54 -8.91
CA THR A 84 20.88 -9.37 -8.66
C THR A 84 21.68 -9.61 -9.93
N LEU A 85 22.99 -9.38 -9.88
CA LEU A 85 23.92 -9.71 -10.96
C LEU A 85 24.82 -10.85 -10.50
N ASN A 86 24.71 -12.02 -11.13
CA ASN A 86 25.46 -13.23 -10.76
C ASN A 86 25.36 -13.58 -9.26
N GLY A 87 24.18 -13.37 -8.66
CA GLY A 87 23.92 -13.61 -7.24
C GLY A 87 24.30 -12.46 -6.29
N ILE A 88 24.95 -11.41 -6.78
CA ILE A 88 25.28 -10.22 -5.99
C ILE A 88 24.11 -9.24 -6.03
N ASN A 89 23.63 -8.80 -4.88
CA ASN A 89 22.56 -7.81 -4.78
C ASN A 89 23.08 -6.42 -5.18
N ILE A 90 22.49 -5.83 -6.22
CA ILE A 90 22.80 -4.49 -6.74
C ILE A 90 21.59 -3.56 -6.66
N THR A 91 20.63 -3.87 -5.78
CA THR A 91 19.38 -3.09 -5.65
C THR A 91 19.63 -1.65 -5.20
N SER A 92 20.79 -1.37 -4.58
CA SER A 92 21.23 -0.01 -4.25
C SER A 92 21.41 0.90 -5.47
N ASP A 93 21.64 0.30 -6.64
CA ASP A 93 21.90 1.03 -7.88
C ASP A 93 20.60 1.31 -8.65
N ALA A 94 19.45 0.95 -8.05
CA ALA A 94 18.13 1.09 -8.64
C ALA A 94 17.24 2.01 -7.79
N ASP A 95 16.45 2.84 -8.48
CA ASP A 95 15.39 3.64 -7.88
C ASP A 95 14.03 2.96 -8.09
N ALA A 96 13.41 2.46 -7.02
CA ALA A 96 12.06 1.90 -7.08
C ALA A 96 11.00 2.97 -6.73
N LYS A 97 10.05 3.20 -7.64
CA LYS A 97 8.90 4.09 -7.41
C LYS A 97 7.60 3.30 -7.50
N ASN A 98 6.74 3.45 -6.50
CA ASN A 98 5.38 2.90 -6.55
C ASN A 98 4.44 3.97 -7.09
N THR A 99 4.00 3.80 -8.34
CA THR A 99 2.98 4.65 -8.96
C THR A 99 1.61 3.99 -8.81
N ARG A 100 0.62 4.74 -8.29
CA ARG A 100 -0.78 4.33 -8.40
C ARG A 100 -1.21 4.57 -9.84
N ASN A 101 -1.26 3.50 -10.65
CA ASN A 101 -1.95 3.58 -11.92
C ASN A 101 -3.46 3.66 -11.61
N ASN A 102 -4.09 4.79 -11.93
CA ASN A 102 -5.55 4.88 -12.02
C ASN A 102 -5.94 3.96 -13.17
N LEU A 103 -6.34 2.73 -12.84
CA LEU A 103 -7.16 1.93 -13.72
C LEU A 103 -8.57 2.51 -13.58
N ASP A 104 -8.85 3.58 -14.36
CA ASP A 104 -10.22 3.96 -14.71
C ASP A 104 -10.84 2.90 -15.62
#